data_AF-A0AAP0PEK6-F1
#
_entry.id   AF-A0AAP0PEK6-F1
#
_cell.length_a   1.000
_cell.length_b   1.000
_cell.length_c   1.000
_cell.angle_alpha   90.00
_cell.angle_beta   90.00
_cell.angle_gamma   90.00
#
_symmetry.space_group_name_H-M   'P 1'
#
loop_
_entity.id
_entity.type
_entity.pdbx_description
1 polymer ?
#
loop_
_entity_poly.entity_id
_entity_poly.type
_entity_poly.pdbx_seq_one_letter_code
_entity_poly.pdbx_strand_id
1 'polypeptide(L)'
;MDPSLTLLRIVFSMNHYTFKNVDIVAFTSIDHALYSTYIDSIMADRRVSLLCYMNGDMVDGPSGISYTKPHVRHLRANMGLGYEEFMSFVYNSLEIDNEKMILTITYRYPAYIGSGTANYVPVRIDDEASLKDVWEIVAELPPPKCMELYIDFRTRDSGILLDELSP
;
A
#
# COMPACT_ATOMS: atom_id res chain seq x y z
N MET A 1 33.92 -3.62 -1.20
CA MET A 1 32.95 -2.51 -1.09
C MET A 1 31.81 -2.83 -2.02
N ASP A 2 30.60 -2.96 -1.48
CA ASP A 2 29.39 -3.33 -2.21
C ASP A 2 28.85 -2.11 -2.99
N PRO A 3 28.67 -2.18 -4.32
CA PRO A 3 28.15 -1.08 -5.14
C PRO A 3 26.74 -0.62 -4.72
N SER A 4 25.95 -1.49 -4.10
CA SER A 4 24.56 -1.21 -3.69
C SER A 4 24.48 -0.22 -2.51
N LEU A 5 25.49 -0.23 -1.62
CA LEU A 5 25.56 0.67 -0.48
C LEU A 5 25.92 2.11 -0.87
N THR A 6 26.60 2.29 -2.01
CA THR A 6 26.98 3.61 -2.55
C THR A 6 25.76 4.35 -3.10
N LEU A 7 24.81 3.64 -3.72
CA LEU A 7 23.54 4.19 -4.22
C LEU A 7 22.64 4.72 -3.08
N LEU A 8 22.58 3.99 -1.96
CA LEU A 8 21.71 4.33 -0.83
C LEU A 8 22.09 5.66 -0.16
N ARG A 9 23.38 6.04 -0.17
CA ARG A 9 23.84 7.33 0.37
C ARG A 9 23.47 8.53 -0.50
N ILE A 10 23.27 8.32 -1.80
CA ILE A 10 22.97 9.41 -2.74
C ILE A 10 21.48 9.78 -2.70
N VAL A 11 20.59 8.81 -2.56
CA VAL A 11 19.13 9.05 -2.59
C VAL A 11 18.64 9.84 -1.37
N PHE A 12 19.20 9.60 -0.18
CA PHE A 12 18.77 10.34 1.03
C PHE A 12 19.31 11.77 1.11
N SER A 13 20.30 12.15 0.30
CA SER A 13 20.93 13.48 0.36
C SER A 13 20.32 14.52 -0.58
N MET A 14 19.32 14.17 -1.40
CA MET A 14 18.81 15.09 -2.42
C MET A 14 17.67 16.01 -1.98
N ASN A 15 17.04 15.79 -0.83
CA ASN A 15 15.90 16.62 -0.46
C ASN A 15 16.23 17.85 0.38
N HIS A 16 17.28 17.88 1.21
CA HIS A 16 17.66 19.08 1.96
C HIS A 16 19.16 19.05 2.18
N TYR A 17 20.00 19.71 1.37
CA TYR A 17 21.28 20.33 1.78
C TYR A 17 21.96 20.98 0.56
N THR A 18 22.25 22.29 0.66
CA THR A 18 23.23 22.98 -0.19
C THR A 18 24.63 22.69 0.36
N PHE A 19 25.36 21.77 -0.28
CA PHE A 19 26.79 21.59 0.00
C PHE A 19 27.64 22.37 -1.01
N LYS A 20 28.46 23.29 -0.50
CA LYS A 20 29.55 23.91 -1.26
C LYS A 20 30.69 22.89 -1.39
N ASN A 21 31.14 22.69 -2.64
CA ASN A 21 32.38 22.02 -3.04
C ASN A 21 32.50 20.52 -2.77
N VAL A 22 31.78 19.69 -3.53
CA VAL A 22 32.23 18.35 -3.96
C VAL A 22 31.64 18.10 -5.35
N ASP A 23 32.45 17.63 -6.29
CA ASP A 23 32.08 17.40 -7.70
C ASP A 23 30.77 16.58 -7.82
N ILE A 24 29.71 17.24 -8.29
CA ILE A 24 28.41 16.62 -8.57
C ILE A 24 28.51 15.98 -9.96
N VAL A 25 28.71 14.66 -10.02
CA VAL A 25 28.37 13.90 -11.22
C VAL A 25 26.88 13.62 -11.16
N ALA A 26 26.11 14.43 -11.89
CA ALA A 26 24.68 14.22 -12.06
C ALA A 26 24.46 12.98 -12.95
N PHE A 27 23.95 11.89 -12.37
CA PHE A 27 23.44 10.75 -13.13
C PHE A 27 21.94 10.93 -13.33
N THR A 28 21.56 11.64 -14.39
CA THR A 28 20.18 11.64 -14.88
C THR A 28 19.98 10.45 -15.79
N SER A 29 19.21 9.47 -15.30
CA SER A 29 18.53 8.35 -16.01
C SER A 29 18.80 7.04 -15.28
N ILE A 30 17.99 6.75 -14.27
CA ILE A 30 17.90 5.39 -13.72
C ILE A 30 17.14 4.57 -14.75
N ASP A 31 17.77 3.53 -15.29
CA ASP A 31 17.10 2.55 -16.13
C ASP A 31 15.94 1.91 -15.33
N HIS A 32 14.74 1.95 -15.88
CA HIS A 32 13.52 1.44 -15.27
C HIS A 32 13.65 -0.04 -14.87
N ALA A 33 14.43 -0.84 -15.61
CA ALA A 33 14.69 -2.24 -15.28
C ALA A 33 15.57 -2.40 -14.03
N LEU A 34 16.58 -1.52 -13.87
CA LEU A 34 17.42 -1.47 -12.68
C LEU A 34 16.65 -0.99 -11.45
N TYR A 35 15.75 0.00 -11.63
CA TYR A 35 14.84 0.45 -10.57
C TYR A 35 13.91 -0.68 -10.12
N SER A 36 13.23 -1.33 -11.07
CA SER A 36 12.34 -2.47 -10.77
C SER A 36 13.07 -3.59 -10.03
N THR A 37 14.24 -4.01 -10.52
CA THR A 37 15.04 -5.08 -9.89
C THR A 37 15.48 -4.71 -8.47
N TYR A 38 15.84 -3.45 -8.24
CA TYR A 38 16.19 -2.96 -6.91
C TYR A 38 14.99 -2.96 -5.96
N ILE A 39 13.83 -2.50 -6.42
CA ILE A 39 12.59 -2.53 -5.65
C ILE A 39 12.21 -3.98 -5.32
N ASP A 40 12.28 -4.90 -6.29
CA ASP A 40 12.04 -6.33 -6.08
C ASP A 40 12.97 -6.91 -5.00
N SER A 41 14.26 -6.52 -5.02
CA SER A 41 15.24 -6.95 -4.01
C SER A 41 14.97 -6.39 -2.60
N ILE A 42 14.41 -5.18 -2.49
CA ILE A 42 13.98 -4.60 -1.21
C ILE A 42 12.72 -5.30 -0.69
N MET A 43 11.81 -5.67 -1.59
CA MET A 43 10.54 -6.31 -1.27
C MET A 43 10.72 -7.77 -0.81
N ALA A 44 11.72 -8.48 -1.36
CA ALA A 44 11.96 -9.91 -1.14
C ALA A 44 12.21 -10.36 0.32
N ASP A 45 12.51 -9.46 1.27
CA ASP A 45 12.68 -9.84 2.69
C ASP A 45 12.20 -8.78 3.70
N ARG A 46 11.16 -8.00 3.36
CA ARG A 46 10.62 -6.97 4.27
C ARG A 46 9.15 -7.20 4.54
N ARG A 47 8.84 -7.53 5.81
CA ARG A 47 7.45 -7.58 6.28
C ARG A 47 6.88 -6.19 6.48
N VAL A 48 5.63 -5.97 6.09
CA VAL A 48 4.87 -4.74 6.30
C VAL A 48 3.75 -4.97 7.31
N SER A 49 3.49 -3.97 8.15
CA SER A 49 2.31 -3.96 9.02
C SER A 49 1.09 -3.49 8.25
N LEU A 50 -0.02 -4.21 8.34
CA LEU A 50 -1.31 -3.77 7.79
C LEU A 50 -2.25 -3.43 8.95
N LEU A 51 -2.73 -2.20 8.99
CA LEU A 51 -3.80 -1.77 9.89
C LEU A 51 -5.12 -1.82 9.11
N CYS A 52 -5.96 -2.77 9.45
CA CYS A 52 -7.22 -3.02 8.75
C CYS A 52 -8.38 -2.32 9.46
N TYR A 53 -9.06 -1.46 8.72
CA TYR A 53 -10.25 -0.71 9.13
C TYR A 53 -11.48 -1.32 8.46
N MET A 54 -12.51 -1.64 9.25
CA MET A 54 -13.74 -2.29 8.79
C MET A 54 -14.96 -1.73 9.53
N ASN A 55 -16.15 -1.93 8.98
CA ASN A 55 -17.45 -1.57 9.58
C ASN A 55 -17.64 -0.07 9.87
N GLY A 56 -16.79 0.80 9.33
CA GLY A 56 -16.92 2.26 9.40
C GLY A 56 -17.05 2.81 7.99
N ASP A 57 -16.93 4.12 7.85
CA ASP A 57 -17.01 4.82 6.57
C ASP A 57 -15.67 5.49 6.27
N MET A 58 -15.36 5.56 4.98
CA MET A 58 -14.31 6.42 4.45
C MET A 58 -14.90 7.81 4.20
N VAL A 59 -14.35 8.83 4.86
CA VAL A 59 -14.89 10.21 4.83
C VAL A 59 -13.81 11.23 4.48
N ASP A 60 -14.19 12.30 3.78
CA ASP A 60 -13.31 13.43 3.54
C ASP A 60 -13.11 14.23 4.82
N GLY A 61 -11.84 14.44 5.19
CA GLY A 61 -11.44 15.24 6.33
C GLY A 61 -10.46 16.36 5.97
N PRO A 62 -10.07 17.20 6.93
CA PRO A 62 -9.14 18.31 6.71
C PRO A 62 -7.76 17.89 6.19
N SER A 63 -7.38 16.63 6.39
CA SER A 63 -6.11 16.04 5.93
C SER A 63 -6.36 14.96 4.87
N GLY A 64 -7.44 15.07 4.11
CA GLY A 64 -7.85 14.07 3.13
C GLY A 64 -8.64 12.94 3.77
N ILE A 65 -8.49 11.74 3.21
CA ILE A 65 -9.31 10.59 3.59
C ILE A 65 -9.08 10.18 5.05
N SER A 66 -10.18 10.05 5.79
CA SER A 66 -10.25 9.57 7.17
C SER A 66 -11.21 8.40 7.32
N TYR A 67 -11.07 7.63 8.40
CA TYR A 67 -11.95 6.50 8.70
C TYR A 67 -12.74 6.79 9.97
N THR A 68 -14.05 6.55 9.95
CA THR A 68 -14.93 6.88 11.10
C THR A 68 -14.76 5.95 12.29
N LYS A 69 -14.12 4.78 12.09
CA LYS A 69 -13.83 3.80 13.13
C LYS A 69 -12.33 3.51 13.23
N PRO A 70 -11.81 3.11 14.39
CA PRO A 70 -10.42 2.69 14.54
C PRO A 70 -10.14 1.37 13.80
N HIS A 71 -8.86 1.06 13.59
CA HIS A 71 -8.46 -0.23 13.04
C HIS A 71 -8.87 -1.35 13.99
N VAL A 72 -9.35 -2.45 13.42
CA VAL A 72 -9.88 -3.59 14.17
C VAL A 72 -8.93 -4.78 14.17
N ARG A 73 -8.00 -4.84 13.21
CA ARG A 73 -7.00 -5.89 13.08
C ARG A 73 -5.65 -5.30 12.67
N HIS A 74 -4.58 -5.85 13.23
CA HIS A 74 -3.20 -5.60 12.83
C HIS A 74 -2.62 -6.90 12.28
N LEU A 75 -2.23 -6.88 11.00
CA LEU A 75 -1.67 -8.03 10.30
C LEU A 75 -0.22 -7.75 9.91
N ARG A 76 0.51 -8.82 9.56
CA ARG A 76 1.87 -8.71 9.06
C ARG A 76 2.03 -9.54 7.79
N ALA A 77 2.15 -8.84 6.66
CA ALA A 77 2.32 -9.44 5.34
C ALA A 77 3.78 -9.37 4.88
N ASN A 78 4.18 -10.28 4.00
CA ASN A 78 5.41 -10.11 3.23
C ASN A 78 5.16 -9.03 2.16
N MET A 79 6.12 -8.13 1.94
CA MET A 79 6.06 -7.24 0.78
C MET A 79 6.30 -8.05 -0.51
N GLY A 80 5.73 -7.58 -1.62
CA GLY A 80 5.91 -8.20 -2.93
C GLY A 80 5.05 -9.44 -3.19
N LEU A 81 4.02 -9.69 -2.37
CA LEU A 81 2.98 -10.67 -2.72
C LEU A 81 2.27 -10.23 -4.01
N GLY A 82 2.00 -11.19 -4.90
CA GLY A 82 1.11 -10.96 -6.03
C GLY A 82 -0.34 -10.74 -5.56
N TYR A 83 -1.21 -10.21 -6.43
CA TYR A 83 -2.57 -9.81 -6.06
C TYR A 83 -3.40 -10.95 -5.50
N GLU A 84 -3.41 -12.11 -6.16
CA GLU A 84 -4.15 -13.29 -5.69
C GLU A 84 -3.63 -13.81 -4.34
N GLU A 85 -2.32 -13.78 -4.14
CA GLU A 85 -1.68 -14.19 -2.88
C GLU A 85 -1.99 -13.21 -1.75
N PHE A 86 -1.95 -11.90 -2.05
CA PHE A 86 -2.31 -10.84 -1.12
C PHE A 86 -3.78 -10.91 -0.71
N MET A 87 -4.69 -11.09 -1.67
CA MET A 87 -6.12 -11.24 -1.39
C MET A 87 -6.39 -12.48 -0.55
N SER A 88 -5.80 -13.62 -0.93
CA SER A 88 -5.91 -14.87 -0.16
C SER A 88 -5.38 -14.70 1.27
N PHE A 89 -4.25 -14.01 1.44
CA PHE A 89 -3.71 -13.67 2.76
C PHE A 89 -4.70 -12.83 3.57
N VAL A 90 -5.32 -11.81 2.98
CA VAL A 90 -6.28 -10.93 3.67
C VAL A 90 -7.55 -11.69 4.06
N TYR A 91 -8.15 -12.46 3.14
CA TYR A 91 -9.32 -13.29 3.45
C TYR A 91 -9.06 -14.23 4.63
N ASN A 92 -7.96 -14.99 4.56
CA ASN A 92 -7.60 -15.96 5.60
C ASN A 92 -7.30 -15.27 6.94
N SER A 93 -6.54 -14.17 6.91
CA SER A 93 -6.14 -13.45 8.12
C SER A 93 -7.28 -12.72 8.82
N LEU A 94 -8.32 -12.35 8.06
CA LEU A 94 -9.52 -11.71 8.60
C LEU A 94 -10.63 -12.72 8.93
N GLU A 95 -10.43 -14.00 8.63
CA GLU A 95 -11.42 -15.07 8.80
C GLU A 95 -12.70 -14.81 7.99
N ILE A 96 -12.52 -14.27 6.78
CA ILE A 96 -13.61 -13.94 5.84
C ILE A 96 -13.73 -15.04 4.79
N ASP A 97 -14.94 -15.57 4.64
CA ASP A 97 -15.28 -16.58 3.64
C ASP A 97 -15.27 -15.97 2.22
N ASN A 98 -14.25 -16.29 1.43
CA ASN A 98 -14.06 -15.76 0.07
C ASN A 98 -15.07 -16.31 -0.96
N GLU A 99 -15.78 -17.40 -0.63
CA GLU A 99 -16.86 -17.95 -1.44
C GLU A 99 -18.17 -17.19 -1.22
N LYS A 100 -18.34 -16.55 -0.06
CA LYS A 100 -19.56 -15.79 0.28
C LYS A 100 -19.40 -14.29 0.16
N MET A 101 -18.18 -13.78 0.31
CA MET A 101 -17.92 -12.35 0.37
C MET A 101 -17.00 -11.89 -0.75
N ILE A 102 -17.22 -10.66 -1.21
CA ILE A 102 -16.29 -9.92 -2.08
C ILE A 102 -15.74 -8.78 -1.25
N LEU A 103 -14.41 -8.79 -1.07
CA LEU A 103 -13.69 -7.68 -0.47
C LEU A 103 -13.39 -6.59 -1.50
N THR A 104 -13.46 -5.36 -1.04
CA THR A 104 -12.88 -4.18 -1.67
C THR A 104 -11.86 -3.60 -0.72
N ILE A 105 -10.63 -3.42 -1.18
CA ILE A 105 -9.54 -2.91 -0.36
C ILE A 105 -9.09 -1.56 -0.91
N THR A 106 -9.03 -0.56 -0.03
CA THR A 106 -8.48 0.76 -0.33
C THR A 106 -7.33 1.04 0.61
N TYR A 107 -6.15 1.31 0.06
CA TYR A 107 -5.01 1.81 0.81
C TYR A 107 -5.04 3.34 0.80
N ARG A 108 -4.77 3.98 1.94
CA ARG A 108 -4.48 5.41 1.97
C ARG A 108 -3.01 5.66 2.27
N TYR A 109 -2.38 6.56 1.51
CA TYR A 109 -1.00 6.96 1.73
C TYR A 109 -0.90 8.47 1.97
N PRO A 110 0.08 8.92 2.77
CA PRO A 110 0.31 10.34 2.98
C PRO A 110 0.98 10.97 1.74
N ALA A 111 0.29 11.88 1.07
CA ALA A 111 0.87 12.77 0.06
C ALA A 111 1.28 14.10 0.74
N TYR A 112 2.58 14.38 0.81
CA TYR A 112 3.08 15.59 1.46
C TYR A 112 2.91 16.83 0.57
N ILE A 113 2.24 17.86 1.08
CA ILE A 113 2.02 19.12 0.35
C ILE A 113 2.86 20.21 1.03
N GLY A 114 4.05 20.51 0.49
CA GLY A 114 4.86 21.75 0.61
C GLY A 114 5.13 22.39 1.99
N SER A 115 4.51 21.91 3.07
CA SER A 115 4.34 22.58 4.37
C SER A 115 4.46 21.61 5.55
N GLY A 116 4.85 20.35 5.29
CA GLY A 116 4.85 19.28 6.30
C GLY A 116 3.47 18.68 6.59
N THR A 117 2.40 19.25 6.00
CA THR A 117 1.05 18.68 6.08
C THR A 117 0.92 17.50 5.12
N ALA A 118 0.52 16.34 5.64
CA ALA A 118 0.17 15.17 4.85
C ALA A 118 -1.32 15.22 4.49
N ASN A 119 -1.62 15.02 3.21
CA ASN A 119 -2.95 14.77 2.71
C ASN A 119 -3.08 13.28 2.39
N TYR A 120 -4.01 12.56 3.01
CA TYR A 120 -4.19 11.14 2.79
C TYR A 120 -4.99 10.89 1.52
N VAL A 121 -4.34 10.25 0.55
CA VAL A 121 -4.91 9.95 -0.77
C VAL A 121 -5.29 8.46 -0.82
N PRO A 122 -6.52 8.11 -1.26
CA PRO A 122 -6.94 6.73 -1.39
C PRO A 122 -6.49 6.13 -2.72
N VAL A 123 -6.10 4.86 -2.71
CA VAL A 123 -5.82 4.03 -3.87
C VAL A 123 -6.56 2.71 -3.68
N ARG A 124 -7.44 2.38 -4.64
CA ARG A 124 -8.09 1.07 -4.68
C ARG A 124 -7.10 0.02 -5.15
N ILE A 125 -7.15 -1.15 -4.53
CA ILE A 125 -6.36 -2.31 -4.90
C ILE A 125 -7.35 -3.30 -5.54
N ASP A 126 -7.47 -3.23 -6.86
CA ASP A 126 -8.45 -4.00 -7.64
C ASP A 126 -7.77 -5.10 -8.50
N ASP A 127 -6.45 -5.04 -8.68
CA ASP A 127 -5.66 -5.95 -9.53
C ASP A 127 -4.14 -5.95 -9.21
N GLU A 128 -3.35 -6.69 -10.00
CA GLU A 128 -1.90 -6.79 -9.88
C GLU A 128 -1.19 -5.45 -10.06
N ALA A 129 -1.65 -4.62 -11.01
CA ALA A 129 -1.00 -3.35 -11.30
C ALA A 129 -1.17 -2.36 -10.15
N SER A 130 -2.40 -2.21 -9.65
CA SER A 130 -2.71 -1.36 -8.50
C SER A 130 -2.01 -1.84 -7.23
N LEU A 131 -1.88 -3.15 -7.00
CA LEU A 131 -1.12 -3.67 -5.86
C LEU A 131 0.37 -3.38 -6.01
N LYS A 132 0.94 -3.51 -7.21
CA LYS A 132 2.34 -3.18 -7.47
C LYS A 132 2.63 -1.71 -7.17
N ASP A 133 1.76 -0.80 -7.61
CA ASP A 133 1.89 0.64 -7.31
C ASP A 133 1.89 0.88 -5.79
N VAL A 134 1.01 0.19 -5.05
CA VAL A 134 0.98 0.26 -3.59
C VAL A 134 2.28 -0.26 -2.97
N TRP A 135 2.84 -1.36 -3.48
CA TRP A 135 4.12 -1.87 -3.00
C TRP A 135 5.28 -0.91 -3.26
N GLU A 136 5.31 -0.25 -4.41
CA GLU A 136 6.30 0.78 -4.73
C GLU A 136 6.19 1.96 -3.76
N ILE A 137 4.97 2.46 -3.49
CA ILE A 137 4.75 3.53 -2.51
C ILE A 137 5.25 3.11 -1.12
N VAL A 138 4.94 1.89 -0.69
CA VAL A 138 5.37 1.34 0.61
C VAL A 138 6.87 1.05 0.64
N ALA A 139 7.49 0.79 -0.52
CA ALA A 139 8.94 0.60 -0.65
C ALA A 139 9.69 1.88 -0.23
N GLU A 140 9.13 3.04 -0.56
CA GLU A 140 9.69 4.36 -0.27
C GLU A 140 9.44 4.87 1.15
N LEU A 141 8.49 4.29 1.89
CA LEU A 141 8.20 4.71 3.27
C LEU A 141 9.38 4.40 4.23
N PRO A 142 9.70 5.32 5.17
CA PRO A 142 10.67 5.05 6.21
C PRO A 142 10.16 3.95 7.17
N PRO A 143 11.05 3.09 7.72
CA PRO A 143 10.66 2.14 8.74
C PRO A 143 10.15 2.82 10.03
N PRO A 144 9.17 2.23 10.75
CA PRO A 144 8.47 1.00 10.41
C PRO A 144 7.43 1.20 9.30
N LYS A 145 7.44 0.31 8.30
CA LYS A 145 6.51 0.35 7.18
C LYS A 145 5.13 -0.12 7.63
N CYS A 146 4.13 0.72 7.41
CA CYS A 146 2.76 0.47 7.81
C CYS A 146 1.80 0.91 6.70
N MET A 147 0.84 0.05 6.39
CA MET A 147 -0.24 0.32 5.45
C MET A 147 -1.56 0.44 6.19
N GLU A 148 -2.32 1.47 5.87
CA GLU A 148 -3.66 1.67 6.42
C GLU A 148 -4.71 1.29 5.37
N LEU A 149 -5.31 0.12 5.57
CA LEU A 149 -6.24 -0.50 4.64
C LEU A 149 -7.66 -0.34 5.13
N TYR A 150 -8.49 0.35 4.37
CA TYR A 150 -9.94 0.28 4.49
C TYR A 150 -10.45 -0.93 3.72
N ILE A 151 -11.22 -1.78 4.40
CA ILE A 151 -11.75 -3.01 3.85
C ILE A 151 -13.27 -2.94 3.95
N ASP A 152 -13.88 -2.87 2.78
CA ASP A 152 -15.31 -3.01 2.61
C ASP A 152 -15.63 -4.41 2.08
N PHE A 153 -16.83 -4.90 2.38
CA PHE A 153 -17.25 -6.22 1.94
C PHE A 153 -18.73 -6.25 1.60
N ARG A 154 -19.03 -6.98 0.54
CA ARG A 154 -20.41 -7.30 0.14
C ARG A 154 -20.59 -8.79 -0.01
N THR A 155 -21.81 -9.26 0.18
CA THR A 155 -22.16 -10.64 -0.16
C THR A 155 -22.00 -10.84 -1.66
N ARG A 156 -21.44 -11.99 -2.07
CA ARG A 156 -21.67 -12.50 -3.41
C ARG A 156 -23.16 -12.80 -3.47
N ASP A 157 -23.88 -12.14 -4.36
CA ASP A 157 -25.30 -12.41 -4.56
C ASP A 157 -25.46 -13.91 -4.80
N SER A 158 -25.98 -14.60 -3.79
CA SER A 158 -26.49 -15.95 -3.95
C SER A 158 -27.77 -15.72 -4.73
N GLY A 159 -27.75 -15.95 -6.04
CA GLY A 159 -28.88 -15.69 -6.95
C GLY A 159 -30.14 -16.47 -6.57
N ILE A 160 -30.78 -16.08 -5.48
CA ILE A 160 -32.11 -16.51 -5.06
C ILE A 160 -32.97 -15.26 -5.19
N LEU A 161 -33.55 -15.10 -6.38
CA LEU A 161 -34.78 -14.34 -6.54
C LEU A 161 -35.82 -14.98 -5.62
N LEU A 162 -36.09 -14.34 -4.48
CA LEU A 162 -37.19 -14.70 -3.57
C LEU A 162 -38.54 -14.19 -4.10
N ASP A 163 -38.82 -14.36 -5.40
CA ASP A 163 -40.09 -13.93 -6.02
C ASP A 163 -40.96 -15.10 -6.55
N GLU A 164 -40.54 -16.36 -6.40
CA GLU A 164 -41.35 -17.53 -6.82
C GLU A 164 -41.90 -18.40 -5.67
N LEU A 165 -42.14 -17.82 -4.49
CA LEU A 165 -42.95 -18.47 -3.46
C LEU A 165 -44.00 -17.51 -2.90
N SER A 166 -45.04 -17.28 -3.69
CA SER A 166 -46.37 -17.01 -3.15
C SER A 166 -47.33 -18.09 -3.67
N PRO A 167 -48.05 -18.79 -2.76
CA PRO A 167 -48.95 -19.89 -3.12
C PRO A 167 -50.19 -19.46 -3.90
#